data_AF-A0AA35R753-F1
#
_entry.id   AF-A0AA35R753-F1
#
_cell.length_a   1.000
_cell.length_b   1.000
_cell.length_c   1.000
_cell.angle_alpha   90.00
_cell.angle_beta   90.00
_cell.angle_gamma   90.00
#
_symmetry.space_group_name_H-M   'P 1'
#
loop_
_entity.id
_entity.type
_entity.pdbx_description
1 polymer ?
#
loop_
_entity_poly.entity_id
_entity_poly.type
_entity_poly.pdbx_seq_one_letter_code
_entity_poly.pdbx_strand_id
1 'polypeptide(L)'
;MVEAGAKEVSEEDMILALDAGHGAIRQIIDEIDSLAAAAGKTKLKVDAKSPDPTVAAEVESQLIGPLADAMRIRDKLESYSAVDKVLEDYLATLPQEDAERRADTKSVFKGLKEKVLRDEVLERGQRLDGRAFDEIRNITCDVGLLPRAHGSAVFTRGETQALVTSTLGTADDQQKIELVDGETYRRFMLHYNFPPFSVGEVKFLRGPGRREIGHGNLAERSLLPVVPGEDTFPYTIRVVSDILESNGSSSMASVCGGTLALMDAGVPLKAPVAGVAMGLILDETTGRHAVLSDIAGAEDHYGDMDFKVAGTADGITALQMDIKVGGITADIMQQALEQAKAGRLHILERMRATLQDPRTNISSHAPRIVTIQIPVDKIRDVIGPGGKTIRSIIERTGVKIDVEDDGRVNVASSDDASAQKAISIIEELTATPELNKSYLGTVQRITDFGAFVEVLPGVDGLLHVSEIAHYRVKEVRDELQEGEKVLVKVINVDPSGKIRLSRKALLDRPAGGDQNAGNRRDRQPVKS
;
A
#
# COMPACT_ATOMS: atom_id res chain seq x y z
N MET A 1 -12.50 -17.69 -13.68
CA MET A 1 -11.56 -16.66 -13.17
C MET A 1 -12.03 -16.24 -11.78
N VAL A 2 -11.07 -16.03 -10.87
CA VAL A 2 -11.25 -15.48 -9.52
C VAL A 2 -10.27 -14.33 -9.37
N GLU A 3 -10.71 -13.23 -8.76
CA GLU A 3 -9.90 -12.05 -8.48
C GLU A 3 -10.36 -11.45 -7.15
N ALA A 4 -9.67 -11.78 -6.05
CA ALA A 4 -10.13 -11.54 -4.68
C ALA A 4 -9.10 -10.75 -3.85
N GLY A 5 -9.61 -9.89 -2.97
CA GLY A 5 -8.86 -9.24 -1.90
C GLY A 5 -9.53 -9.56 -0.58
N ALA A 6 -8.72 -9.76 0.47
CA ALA A 6 -9.18 -10.25 1.76
C ALA A 6 -8.37 -9.66 2.91
N LYS A 7 -8.91 -9.74 4.13
CA LYS A 7 -8.26 -9.26 5.35
C LYS A 7 -7.78 -10.45 6.19
N GLU A 8 -6.74 -11.12 5.71
CA GLU A 8 -6.12 -12.28 6.37
C GLU A 8 -7.13 -13.40 6.67
N VAL A 9 -7.88 -13.83 5.66
CA VAL A 9 -8.88 -14.91 5.79
C VAL A 9 -8.23 -16.29 5.66
N SER A 10 -8.83 -17.32 6.25
CA SER A 10 -8.32 -18.69 6.14
C SER A 10 -8.49 -19.25 4.72
N GLU A 11 -7.69 -20.28 4.39
CA GLU A 11 -7.87 -21.04 3.14
C GLU A 11 -9.28 -21.66 3.05
N GLU A 12 -9.85 -22.11 4.16
CA GLU A 12 -11.20 -22.70 4.24
C GLU A 12 -12.29 -21.67 3.94
N ASP A 13 -12.24 -20.49 4.58
CA ASP A 13 -13.20 -19.41 4.34
C ASP A 13 -13.15 -18.94 2.88
N MET A 14 -11.95 -18.95 2.29
CA MET A 14 -11.79 -18.61 0.88
C MET A 14 -12.50 -19.62 -0.03
N ILE A 15 -12.37 -20.92 0.22
CA ILE A 15 -13.09 -21.96 -0.54
C ILE A 15 -14.60 -21.79 -0.40
N LEU A 16 -15.09 -21.58 0.83
CA LEU A 16 -16.52 -21.34 1.09
C LEU A 16 -17.04 -20.11 0.32
N ALA A 17 -16.25 -19.04 0.25
CA ALA A 17 -16.60 -17.85 -0.53
C ALA A 17 -16.66 -18.13 -2.04
N LEU A 18 -15.75 -18.95 -2.56
CA LEU A 18 -15.76 -19.38 -3.96
C LEU A 18 -16.99 -20.22 -4.29
N ASP A 19 -17.34 -21.18 -3.42
CA ASP A 19 -18.52 -22.03 -3.61
C ASP A 19 -19.82 -21.22 -3.56
N ALA A 20 -19.93 -20.27 -2.64
CA ALA A 20 -21.06 -19.35 -2.56
C ALA A 20 -21.18 -18.50 -3.84
N GLY A 21 -20.07 -17.94 -4.32
CA GLY A 21 -20.04 -17.16 -5.57
C GLY A 21 -20.41 -18.00 -6.79
N HIS A 22 -19.88 -19.22 -6.90
CA HIS A 22 -20.21 -20.15 -7.97
C HIS A 22 -21.68 -20.56 -7.95
N GLY A 23 -22.27 -20.76 -6.77
CA GLY A 23 -23.70 -21.02 -6.60
C GLY A 23 -24.58 -19.90 -7.17
N ALA A 24 -24.22 -18.63 -6.92
CA ALA A 24 -24.92 -17.48 -7.50
C ALA A 24 -24.72 -17.36 -9.01
N ILE A 25 -23.51 -17.63 -9.51
CA ILE A 25 -23.22 -17.62 -10.95
C ILE A 25 -24.08 -18.63 -11.71
N ARG A 26 -24.33 -19.82 -11.16
CA ARG A 26 -25.20 -20.83 -11.80
C ARG A 26 -26.62 -20.30 -12.02
N GLN A 27 -27.19 -19.60 -11.05
CA GLN A 27 -28.52 -18.99 -11.19
C GLN A 27 -28.54 -17.94 -12.32
N ILE A 28 -27.47 -17.15 -12.46
CA ILE A 28 -27.34 -16.17 -13.54
C ILE A 28 -27.21 -16.88 -14.90
N ILE A 29 -26.45 -17.97 -14.97
CA ILE A 29 -26.30 -18.76 -16.20
C ILE A 29 -27.65 -19.34 -16.62
N ASP A 30 -28.43 -19.89 -15.69
CA ASP A 30 -29.76 -20.45 -15.98
C ASP A 30 -30.68 -19.39 -16.62
N GLU A 31 -30.64 -18.15 -16.13
CA GLU A 31 -31.40 -17.03 -16.70
C GLU A 31 -30.88 -16.59 -18.07
N ILE A 32 -29.56 -16.57 -18.27
CA ILE A 32 -28.94 -16.28 -19.58
C ILE A 32 -29.35 -17.35 -20.59
N ASP A 33 -29.33 -18.62 -20.21
CA ASP A 33 -29.72 -19.74 -21.06
C ASP A 33 -31.22 -19.71 -21.38
N SER A 34 -32.06 -19.36 -20.41
CA SER A 34 -33.49 -19.11 -20.60
C SER A 34 -33.74 -18.00 -21.63
N LEU A 35 -33.04 -16.86 -21.50
CA LEU A 35 -33.13 -15.76 -22.45
C LEU A 35 -32.60 -16.15 -23.84
N ALA A 36 -31.49 -16.90 -23.90
CA ALA A 36 -30.93 -17.40 -25.15
C ALA A 36 -31.88 -18.40 -25.84
N ALA A 37 -32.63 -19.20 -25.09
CA ALA A 37 -33.66 -20.07 -25.63
C ALA A 37 -34.86 -19.27 -26.17
N ALA A 38 -35.25 -18.19 -25.51
CA ALA A 38 -36.38 -17.35 -25.91
C ALA A 38 -36.06 -16.41 -27.08
N ALA A 39 -34.84 -15.86 -27.15
CA ALA A 39 -34.48 -14.77 -28.06
C ALA A 39 -33.06 -14.85 -28.66
N GLY A 40 -32.38 -15.99 -28.53
CA GLY A 40 -31.03 -16.20 -29.04
C GLY A 40 -30.97 -16.23 -30.58
N LYS A 41 -29.83 -15.80 -31.13
CA LYS A 41 -29.54 -15.89 -32.56
C LYS A 41 -28.92 -17.26 -32.89
N THR A 42 -29.08 -17.71 -34.13
CA THR A 42 -28.41 -18.91 -34.64
C THR A 42 -26.89 -18.81 -34.49
N LYS A 43 -26.26 -19.81 -33.86
CA LYS A 43 -24.80 -19.85 -33.72
C LYS A 43 -24.12 -19.99 -35.08
N LEU A 44 -23.07 -19.21 -35.30
CA LEU A 44 -22.22 -19.30 -36.48
C LEU A 44 -21.43 -20.61 -36.43
N LYS A 45 -21.41 -21.36 -37.53
CA LYS A 45 -20.49 -22.49 -37.71
C LYS A 45 -19.14 -21.94 -38.16
N VAL A 46 -18.08 -22.32 -37.45
CA VAL A 46 -16.70 -21.98 -37.78
C VAL A 46 -15.96 -23.29 -37.95
N ASP A 47 -15.47 -23.56 -39.16
CA ASP A 47 -14.64 -24.72 -39.44
C ASP A 47 -13.21 -24.41 -39.04
N ALA A 48 -12.71 -25.07 -37.98
CA ALA A 48 -11.34 -24.89 -37.53
C ALA A 48 -10.38 -25.62 -38.49
N LYS A 49 -9.42 -24.90 -39.08
CA LYS A 49 -8.36 -25.53 -39.87
C LYS A 49 -7.52 -26.40 -38.95
N SER A 50 -7.51 -27.70 -39.21
CA SER A 50 -6.68 -28.68 -38.49
C SER A 50 -5.48 -29.07 -39.37
N PRO A 51 -4.29 -29.33 -38.79
CA PRO A 51 -3.15 -29.82 -39.56
C PRO A 51 -3.43 -31.17 -40.22
N ASP A 52 -2.73 -31.50 -41.30
CA ASP A 52 -2.79 -32.84 -41.89
C ASP A 52 -2.39 -33.91 -40.84
N PRO A 53 -3.25 -34.92 -40.57
CA PRO A 53 -2.95 -35.98 -39.59
C PRO A 53 -1.66 -36.76 -39.86
N THR A 54 -1.29 -36.92 -41.14
CA THR A 54 -0.06 -37.60 -41.55
C THR A 54 1.16 -36.79 -41.15
N VAL A 55 1.11 -35.48 -41.40
CA VAL A 55 2.16 -34.54 -40.99
C VAL A 55 2.24 -34.50 -39.47
N ALA A 56 1.11 -34.46 -38.77
CA ALA A 56 1.08 -34.47 -37.31
C ALA A 56 1.78 -35.69 -36.70
N ALA A 57 1.46 -36.90 -37.20
CA ALA A 57 2.07 -38.14 -36.72
C ALA A 57 3.59 -38.21 -37.02
N GLU A 58 4.00 -37.77 -38.22
CA GLU A 58 5.41 -37.75 -38.60
C GLU A 58 6.20 -36.78 -37.70
N VAL A 59 5.73 -35.55 -37.55
CA VAL A 59 6.35 -34.50 -36.74
C VAL A 59 6.46 -34.93 -35.28
N GLU A 60 5.39 -35.51 -34.72
CA GLU A 60 5.42 -36.03 -33.35
C GLU A 60 6.50 -37.10 -33.17
N SER A 61 6.52 -38.12 -34.04
CA SER A 61 7.46 -39.23 -33.91
C SER A 61 8.93 -38.81 -33.97
N GLN A 62 9.25 -37.79 -34.79
CA GLN A 62 10.63 -37.35 -34.99
C GLN A 62 11.07 -36.29 -33.99
N LEU A 63 10.16 -35.41 -33.54
CA LEU A 63 10.53 -34.24 -32.74
C LEU A 63 10.26 -34.38 -31.26
N ILE A 64 9.41 -35.32 -30.80
CA ILE A 64 9.03 -35.39 -29.38
C ILE A 64 10.23 -35.63 -28.45
N GLY A 65 11.16 -36.51 -28.85
CA GLY A 65 12.39 -36.79 -28.09
C GLY A 65 13.33 -35.58 -28.02
N PRO A 66 13.82 -35.06 -29.15
CA PRO A 66 14.66 -33.86 -29.18
C PRO A 66 14.03 -32.65 -28.50
N LEU A 67 12.72 -32.46 -28.66
CA LEU A 67 11.98 -31.39 -28.01
C LEU A 67 11.96 -31.57 -26.48
N ALA A 68 11.71 -32.78 -25.99
CA ALA A 68 11.74 -33.06 -24.56
C ALA A 68 13.12 -32.80 -23.95
N ASP A 69 14.19 -33.21 -24.64
CA ASP A 69 15.56 -32.94 -24.18
C ASP A 69 15.87 -31.44 -24.13
N ALA A 70 15.44 -30.66 -25.13
CA ALA A 70 15.58 -29.20 -25.16
C ALA A 70 14.76 -28.51 -24.06
N MET A 71 13.54 -29.00 -23.78
CA MET A 71 12.66 -28.45 -22.74
C MET A 71 13.13 -28.77 -21.32
N ARG A 72 13.99 -29.79 -21.13
CA ARG A 72 14.57 -30.15 -19.83
C ARG A 72 15.82 -29.33 -19.46
N ILE A 73 16.30 -28.47 -20.35
CA ILE A 73 17.38 -27.54 -20.05
C ILE A 73 16.90 -26.56 -18.97
N ARG A 74 17.69 -26.40 -17.89
CA ARG A 74 17.30 -25.61 -16.72
C ARG A 74 17.30 -24.10 -16.96
N ASP A 75 18.31 -23.60 -17.67
CA ASP A 75 18.38 -22.18 -18.01
C ASP A 75 17.31 -21.84 -19.06
N LYS A 76 16.52 -20.80 -18.79
CA LYS A 76 15.37 -20.45 -19.63
C LYS A 76 15.78 -20.06 -21.04
N LEU A 77 16.80 -19.21 -21.19
CA LEU A 77 17.19 -18.67 -22.49
C LEU A 77 17.88 -19.73 -23.34
N GLU A 78 18.70 -20.58 -22.70
CA GLU A 78 19.30 -21.75 -23.35
C GLU A 78 18.24 -22.75 -23.78
N SER A 79 17.24 -23.04 -22.93
CA SER A 79 16.12 -23.91 -23.29
C SER A 79 15.35 -23.38 -24.49
N TYR A 80 15.03 -22.08 -24.52
CA TYR A 80 14.28 -21.47 -25.61
C TYR A 80 15.07 -21.53 -26.93
N SER A 81 16.37 -21.21 -26.87
CA SER A 81 17.26 -21.30 -28.03
C SER A 81 17.39 -22.74 -28.54
N ALA A 82 17.45 -23.73 -27.65
CA ALA A 82 17.48 -25.13 -28.03
C ALA A 82 16.16 -25.58 -28.67
N VAL A 83 15.01 -25.20 -28.09
CA VAL A 83 13.67 -25.51 -28.63
C VAL A 83 13.49 -24.90 -30.02
N ASP A 84 13.89 -23.65 -30.21
CA ASP A 84 13.81 -22.97 -31.51
C ASP A 84 14.71 -23.68 -32.53
N LYS A 85 15.92 -24.08 -32.13
CA LYS A 85 16.84 -24.84 -32.97
C LYS A 85 16.26 -26.20 -33.40
N VAL A 86 15.57 -26.93 -32.52
CA VAL A 86 14.91 -28.20 -32.90
C VAL A 86 13.91 -27.96 -34.05
N LEU A 87 13.13 -26.89 -33.98
CA LEU A 87 12.17 -26.55 -35.03
C LEU A 87 12.88 -26.10 -36.31
N GLU A 88 13.91 -25.25 -36.21
CA GLU A 88 14.69 -24.77 -37.36
C GLU A 88 15.37 -25.91 -38.11
N ASP A 89 16.05 -26.80 -37.40
CA ASP A 89 16.75 -27.96 -37.96
C ASP A 89 15.76 -28.86 -38.72
N TYR A 90 14.56 -29.10 -38.16
CA TYR A 90 13.53 -29.88 -38.84
C TYR A 90 12.96 -29.15 -40.07
N LEU A 91 12.64 -27.86 -39.97
CA LEU A 91 12.14 -27.07 -41.10
C LEU A 91 13.14 -26.97 -42.25
N ALA A 92 14.44 -27.03 -41.96
CA ALA A 92 15.50 -27.07 -42.96
C ALA A 92 15.49 -28.36 -43.80
N THR A 93 14.97 -29.47 -43.26
CA THR A 93 14.78 -30.73 -44.01
C THR A 93 13.60 -30.68 -44.98
N LEU A 94 12.64 -29.78 -44.76
CA LEU A 94 11.44 -29.65 -45.58
C LEU A 94 11.67 -28.72 -46.79
N PRO A 95 11.17 -29.07 -47.99
CA PRO A 95 11.27 -28.21 -49.18
C PRO A 95 10.73 -26.80 -48.93
N GLN A 96 11.40 -25.78 -49.47
CA GLN A 96 10.99 -24.38 -49.24
C GLN A 96 9.64 -24.01 -49.85
N GLU A 97 9.26 -24.71 -50.92
CA GLU A 97 8.05 -24.46 -51.69
C GLU A 97 6.79 -25.04 -51.03
N ASP A 98 6.94 -25.94 -50.05
CA ASP A 98 5.84 -26.58 -49.34
C ASP A 98 5.39 -25.74 -48.12
N ALA A 99 4.77 -24.60 -48.43
CA ALA A 99 4.33 -23.64 -47.42
C ALA A 99 3.25 -24.20 -46.48
N GLU A 100 2.40 -25.10 -46.98
CA GLU A 100 1.31 -25.70 -46.19
C GLU A 100 1.87 -26.68 -45.15
N ARG A 101 2.73 -27.62 -45.57
CA ARG A 101 3.37 -28.57 -44.64
C ARG A 101 4.20 -27.86 -43.59
N ARG A 102 4.90 -26.77 -43.95
CA ARG A 102 5.67 -25.94 -43.00
C ARG A 102 4.78 -25.23 -41.99
N ALA A 103 3.61 -24.73 -42.40
CA ALA A 103 2.65 -24.11 -41.49
C ALA A 103 2.05 -25.15 -40.53
N ASP A 104 1.67 -26.32 -41.05
CA ASP A 104 1.14 -27.44 -40.26
C ASP A 104 2.19 -27.95 -39.26
N THR A 105 3.45 -28.09 -39.69
CA THR A 105 4.58 -28.46 -38.81
C THR A 105 4.73 -27.49 -37.64
N LYS A 106 4.70 -26.17 -37.89
CA LYS A 106 4.78 -25.15 -36.83
C LYS A 106 3.60 -25.23 -35.86
N SER A 107 2.40 -25.49 -36.39
CA SER A 107 1.19 -25.66 -35.60
C SER A 107 1.27 -26.89 -34.69
N VAL A 108 1.65 -28.04 -35.25
CA VAL A 108 1.84 -29.31 -34.52
C VAL A 108 2.94 -29.14 -33.46
N PHE A 109 4.08 -28.57 -33.82
CA PHE A 109 5.20 -28.35 -32.89
C PHE A 109 4.79 -27.47 -31.70
N LYS A 110 3.90 -26.49 -31.90
CA LYS A 110 3.35 -25.69 -30.80
C LYS A 110 2.55 -26.56 -29.82
N GLY A 111 1.72 -27.47 -30.31
CA GLY A 111 0.97 -28.43 -29.48
C GLY A 111 1.85 -29.49 -28.82
N LEU A 112 2.96 -29.89 -29.47
CA LEU A 112 3.90 -30.86 -28.89
C LEU A 112 4.57 -30.34 -27.61
N LYS A 113 4.82 -29.04 -27.50
CA LYS A 113 5.39 -28.43 -26.28
C LYS A 113 4.47 -28.64 -25.06
N GLU A 114 3.17 -28.47 -25.27
CA GLU A 114 2.16 -28.73 -24.25
C GLU A 114 2.14 -30.22 -23.90
N LYS A 115 2.07 -31.10 -24.90
CA LYS A 115 2.07 -32.56 -24.70
C LYS A 115 3.29 -33.04 -23.92
N VAL A 116 4.49 -32.62 -24.30
CA VAL A 116 5.75 -32.96 -23.61
C VAL A 116 5.70 -32.53 -22.15
N LEU A 117 5.29 -31.29 -21.86
CA LEU A 117 5.21 -30.81 -20.49
C LEU A 117 4.22 -31.64 -19.65
N ARG A 118 3.06 -31.96 -20.22
CA ARG A 118 2.02 -32.75 -19.54
C ARG A 118 2.48 -34.19 -19.30
N ASP A 119 3.10 -34.84 -20.27
CA ASP A 119 3.61 -36.21 -20.15
C ASP A 119 4.73 -36.31 -19.10
N GLU A 120 5.63 -35.32 -19.04
CA GLU A 120 6.68 -35.24 -18.02
C GLU A 120 6.09 -35.15 -16.61
N VAL A 121 5.06 -34.30 -16.43
CA VAL A 121 4.45 -34.10 -15.11
C VAL A 121 3.53 -35.26 -14.71
N LEU A 122 2.63 -35.70 -15.59
CA LEU A 122 1.59 -36.68 -15.25
C LEU A 122 2.03 -38.15 -15.36
N GLU A 123 2.94 -38.48 -16.28
CA GLU A 123 3.41 -39.86 -16.49
C GLU A 123 4.76 -40.11 -15.83
N ARG A 124 5.71 -39.19 -15.99
CA ARG A 124 7.04 -39.35 -15.37
C ARG A 124 7.11 -38.83 -13.94
N GLY A 125 6.15 -38.02 -13.50
CA GLY A 125 6.13 -37.45 -12.15
C GLY A 125 7.27 -36.44 -11.90
N GLN A 126 7.74 -35.76 -12.96
CA GLN A 126 8.89 -34.86 -12.89
C GLN A 126 8.57 -33.51 -13.55
N ARG A 127 9.15 -32.43 -13.02
CA ARG A 127 9.11 -31.12 -13.67
C ARG A 127 10.24 -31.02 -14.69
N LEU A 128 10.07 -30.13 -15.66
CA LEU A 128 11.06 -29.90 -16.72
C LEU A 128 12.44 -29.49 -16.17
N ASP A 129 12.48 -28.71 -15.10
CA ASP A 129 13.73 -28.29 -14.44
C ASP A 129 14.27 -29.30 -13.40
N GLY A 130 13.53 -30.39 -13.17
CA GLY A 130 13.86 -31.48 -12.25
C GLY A 130 13.49 -31.22 -10.79
N ARG A 131 12.76 -30.14 -10.48
CA ARG A 131 12.25 -29.88 -9.12
C ARG A 131 11.15 -30.85 -8.72
N ALA A 132 10.96 -31.02 -7.41
CA ALA A 132 9.73 -31.62 -6.89
C ALA A 132 8.51 -30.69 -7.13
N PHE A 133 7.31 -31.26 -7.05
CA PHE A 133 6.07 -30.50 -7.29
C PHE A 133 5.81 -29.44 -6.22
N ASP A 134 6.26 -29.63 -5.00
CA ASP A 134 6.12 -28.70 -3.89
C ASP A 134 7.34 -27.77 -3.70
N GLU A 135 8.40 -27.97 -4.47
CA GLU A 135 9.66 -27.25 -4.32
C GLU A 135 9.62 -25.83 -4.90
N ILE A 136 9.96 -24.86 -4.03
CA ILE A 136 10.13 -23.44 -4.37
C ILE A 136 11.55 -23.21 -4.88
N ARG A 137 11.72 -22.39 -5.94
CA ARG A 137 13.05 -22.03 -6.46
C ARG A 137 13.86 -21.29 -5.41
N ASN A 138 15.19 -21.27 -5.59
CA ASN A 138 16.07 -20.54 -4.67
C ASN A 138 15.67 -19.07 -4.56
N ILE A 139 15.63 -18.56 -3.33
CA ILE A 139 15.25 -17.17 -3.00
C ILE A 139 16.44 -16.45 -2.41
N THR A 140 16.71 -15.25 -2.93
CA THR A 140 17.62 -14.26 -2.34
C THR A 140 16.87 -12.94 -2.16
N CYS A 141 17.20 -12.22 -1.09
CA CYS A 141 16.55 -10.98 -0.73
C CYS A 141 17.60 -10.00 -0.20
N ASP A 142 17.62 -8.80 -0.77
CA ASP A 142 18.48 -7.69 -0.35
C ASP A 142 17.62 -6.44 -0.10
N VAL A 143 17.99 -5.63 0.89
CA VAL A 143 17.27 -4.39 1.25
C VAL A 143 18.24 -3.20 1.34
N GLY A 144 17.75 -1.97 1.13
CA GLY A 144 18.55 -0.75 1.24
C GLY A 144 19.61 -0.58 0.14
N LEU A 145 19.41 -1.18 -1.04
CA LEU A 145 20.36 -1.15 -2.16
C LEU A 145 20.47 0.22 -2.84
N LEU A 146 19.37 0.99 -2.89
CA LEU A 146 19.35 2.29 -3.55
C LEU A 146 19.62 3.41 -2.54
N PRO A 147 20.74 4.16 -2.64
CA PRO A 147 21.19 5.07 -1.58
C PRO A 147 20.21 6.20 -1.20
N ARG A 148 19.32 6.57 -2.12
CA ARG A 148 18.40 7.72 -1.95
C ARG A 148 16.93 7.33 -1.93
N ALA A 149 16.59 6.06 -2.17
CA ALA A 149 15.21 5.62 -2.00
C ALA A 149 14.82 5.70 -0.52
N HIS A 150 13.55 5.92 -0.21
CA HIS A 150 13.12 5.91 1.19
C HIS A 150 13.17 4.49 1.75
N GLY A 151 12.80 3.51 0.93
CA GLY A 151 13.17 2.10 1.11
C GLY A 151 13.33 1.41 -0.24
N SER A 152 14.13 0.35 -0.27
CA SER A 152 14.36 -0.43 -1.48
C SER A 152 14.61 -1.90 -1.15
N ALA A 153 14.22 -2.78 -2.06
CA ALA A 153 14.52 -4.20 -1.97
C ALA A 153 14.75 -4.80 -3.35
N VAL A 154 15.61 -5.80 -3.43
CA VAL A 154 15.67 -6.73 -4.56
C VAL A 154 15.24 -8.09 -4.05
N PHE A 155 14.14 -8.60 -4.59
CA PHE A 155 13.66 -9.95 -4.35
C PHE A 155 13.91 -10.77 -5.59
N THR A 156 14.64 -11.88 -5.45
CA THR A 156 14.90 -12.82 -6.55
C THR A 156 14.45 -14.22 -6.15
N ARG A 157 13.69 -14.88 -7.02
CA ARG A 157 13.26 -16.27 -6.89
C ARG A 157 13.48 -17.00 -8.21
N GLY A 158 14.49 -17.87 -8.25
CA GLY A 158 15.00 -18.42 -9.51
C GLY A 158 15.37 -17.30 -10.49
N GLU A 159 14.87 -17.37 -11.71
CA GLU A 159 15.05 -16.34 -12.77
C GLU A 159 13.89 -15.33 -12.79
N THR A 160 13.30 -15.04 -11.64
CA THR A 160 12.35 -13.93 -11.47
C THR A 160 12.90 -12.96 -10.45
N GLN A 161 13.16 -11.72 -10.88
CA GLN A 161 13.75 -10.68 -10.05
C GLN A 161 12.91 -9.39 -10.12
N ALA A 162 12.59 -8.84 -8.96
CA ALA A 162 11.93 -7.56 -8.82
C ALA A 162 12.80 -6.61 -7.99
N LEU A 163 13.18 -5.48 -8.58
CA LEU A 163 13.69 -4.32 -7.85
C LEU A 163 12.49 -3.47 -7.44
N VAL A 164 12.26 -3.35 -6.13
CA VAL A 164 11.12 -2.65 -5.59
C VAL A 164 11.59 -1.46 -4.78
N THR A 165 10.97 -0.30 -5.01
CA THR A 165 11.25 0.94 -4.30
C THR A 165 10.01 1.45 -3.60
N SER A 166 10.19 1.98 -2.41
CA SER A 166 9.15 2.64 -1.62
C SER A 166 9.51 4.11 -1.47
N THR A 167 8.54 4.97 -1.76
CA THR A 167 8.62 6.43 -1.62
C THR A 167 7.48 6.90 -0.73
N LEU A 168 7.82 7.77 0.21
CA LEU A 168 6.91 8.38 1.17
C LEU A 168 6.68 9.83 0.79
N GLY A 169 5.41 10.25 0.79
CA GLY A 169 4.97 11.58 0.43
C GLY A 169 3.94 12.15 1.41
N THR A 170 3.50 13.35 1.10
CA THR A 170 2.50 14.14 1.83
C THR A 170 1.10 13.94 1.25
N ALA A 171 0.07 14.58 1.84
CA ALA A 171 -1.30 14.55 1.33
C ALA A 171 -1.40 15.03 -0.14
N ASP A 172 -0.60 16.03 -0.54
CA ASP A 172 -0.55 16.51 -1.94
C ASP A 172 -0.13 15.42 -2.94
N ASP A 173 0.59 14.40 -2.48
CA ASP A 173 1.12 13.33 -3.33
C ASP A 173 0.11 12.18 -3.51
N GLN A 174 -1.06 12.26 -2.86
CA GLN A 174 -2.15 11.30 -3.06
C GLN A 174 -2.69 11.38 -4.48
N GLN A 175 -3.03 10.22 -5.05
CA GLN A 175 -3.61 10.19 -6.38
C GLN A 175 -5.11 10.46 -6.30
N LYS A 176 -5.54 11.58 -6.88
CA LYS A 176 -6.97 11.86 -7.12
C LYS A 176 -7.51 10.92 -8.20
N ILE A 177 -8.57 10.20 -7.88
CA ILE A 177 -9.31 9.32 -8.79
C ILE A 177 -10.72 9.88 -8.97
N GLU A 178 -11.05 10.25 -10.20
CA GLU A 178 -12.38 10.73 -10.58
C GLU A 178 -13.13 9.59 -11.31
N LEU A 179 -14.13 9.01 -10.65
CA LEU A 179 -14.98 7.95 -11.20
C LEU A 179 -16.43 8.43 -11.33
N VAL A 180 -17.27 7.61 -11.96
CA VAL A 180 -18.72 7.85 -12.07
C VAL A 180 -19.38 8.01 -10.70
N ASP A 181 -18.88 7.29 -9.69
CA ASP A 181 -19.41 7.29 -8.32
C ASP A 181 -18.86 8.45 -7.45
N GLY A 182 -17.95 9.28 -7.99
CA GLY A 182 -17.39 10.44 -7.30
C GLY A 182 -15.86 10.51 -7.30
N GLU A 183 -15.35 11.47 -6.54
CA GLU A 183 -13.91 11.69 -6.36
C GLU A 183 -13.41 10.94 -5.12
N THR A 184 -12.29 10.24 -5.26
CA THR A 184 -11.60 9.56 -4.14
C THR A 184 -10.11 9.84 -4.21
N TYR A 185 -9.41 9.76 -3.07
CA TYR A 185 -7.96 9.94 -3.00
C TYR A 185 -7.29 8.64 -2.58
N ARG A 186 -6.28 8.22 -3.35
CA ARG A 186 -5.49 7.02 -3.04
C ARG A 186 -4.19 7.42 -2.34
N ARG A 187 -4.10 6.98 -1.08
CA ARG A 187 -2.91 7.13 -0.23
C ARG A 187 -1.85 6.04 -0.48
N PHE A 188 -2.27 4.83 -0.80
CA PHE A 188 -1.37 3.72 -1.15
C PHE A 188 -1.47 3.46 -2.66
N MET A 189 -0.32 3.40 -3.32
CA MET A 189 -0.23 3.17 -4.77
C MET A 189 0.86 2.14 -5.04
N LEU A 190 0.57 1.16 -5.90
CA LEU A 190 1.59 0.26 -6.42
C LEU A 190 1.65 0.33 -7.95
N HIS A 191 2.79 0.78 -8.45
CA HIS A 191 3.09 0.76 -9.88
C HIS A 191 4.00 -0.42 -10.20
N TYR A 192 3.67 -1.12 -11.27
CA TYR A 192 4.38 -2.30 -11.73
C TYR A 192 4.85 -2.06 -13.16
N ASN A 193 6.13 -2.27 -13.42
CA ASN A 193 6.76 -2.10 -14.72
C ASN A 193 7.37 -3.43 -15.18
N PHE A 194 7.12 -3.79 -16.45
CA PHE A 194 7.64 -4.99 -17.06
C PHE A 194 8.46 -4.65 -18.31
N PRO A 195 9.73 -4.20 -18.13
CA PRO A 195 10.55 -3.83 -19.25
C PRO A 195 10.87 -5.03 -20.15
N PRO A 196 10.98 -4.86 -21.48
CA PRO A 196 11.19 -5.97 -22.43
C PRO A 196 12.45 -6.81 -22.17
N PHE A 197 13.51 -6.17 -21.64
CA PHE A 197 14.75 -6.87 -21.32
C PHE A 197 14.57 -7.93 -20.22
N SER A 198 13.52 -7.84 -19.38
CA SER A 198 13.25 -8.81 -18.31
C SER A 198 12.95 -10.23 -18.82
N VAL A 199 12.63 -10.34 -20.12
CA VAL A 199 12.44 -11.61 -20.82
C VAL A 199 13.41 -11.79 -21.98
N GLY A 200 14.45 -10.95 -22.07
CA GLY A 200 15.44 -10.99 -23.15
C GLY A 200 14.95 -10.43 -24.49
N GLU A 201 13.84 -9.68 -24.50
CA GLU A 201 13.25 -9.14 -25.73
C GLU A 201 13.60 -7.65 -25.94
N VAL A 202 13.54 -7.21 -27.20
CA VAL A 202 13.70 -5.79 -27.57
C VAL A 202 12.36 -5.25 -28.09
N LYS A 203 11.76 -4.31 -27.36
CA LYS A 203 10.52 -3.61 -27.72
C LYS A 203 10.60 -2.13 -27.34
N PHE A 204 9.76 -1.31 -27.96
CA PHE A 204 9.64 0.11 -27.59
C PHE A 204 9.09 0.25 -26.16
N LEU A 205 9.72 1.11 -25.35
CA LEU A 205 9.18 1.51 -24.05
C LEU A 205 8.02 2.48 -24.27
N ARG A 206 6.81 2.04 -23.96
CA ARG A 206 5.58 2.84 -23.98
C ARG A 206 5.02 2.92 -22.55
N GLY A 207 3.89 3.61 -22.37
CA GLY A 207 3.15 3.57 -21.11
C GLY A 207 2.68 2.14 -20.76
N PRO A 208 2.30 1.90 -19.49
CA PRO A 208 1.98 0.56 -19.00
C PRO A 208 0.77 -0.03 -19.73
N GLY A 209 0.89 -1.30 -20.13
CA GLY A 209 -0.17 -2.09 -20.71
C GLY A 209 -1.15 -2.64 -19.68
N ARG A 210 -2.25 -3.24 -20.14
CA ARG A 210 -3.30 -3.81 -19.26
C ARG A 210 -2.75 -4.85 -18.27
N ARG A 211 -1.80 -5.69 -18.69
CA ARG A 211 -1.22 -6.72 -17.83
C ARG A 211 -0.36 -6.13 -16.71
N GLU A 212 0.40 -5.07 -17.00
CA GLU A 212 1.20 -4.37 -15.99
C GLU A 212 0.30 -3.71 -14.95
N ILE A 213 -0.77 -3.05 -15.39
CA ILE A 213 -1.79 -2.49 -14.49
C ILE A 213 -2.48 -3.58 -13.67
N GLY A 214 -2.83 -4.71 -14.28
CA GLY A 214 -3.46 -5.85 -13.60
C GLY A 214 -2.55 -6.47 -12.53
N HIS A 215 -1.28 -6.71 -12.85
CA HIS A 215 -0.29 -7.21 -11.89
C HIS A 215 -0.02 -6.21 -10.76
N GLY A 216 0.05 -4.91 -11.09
CA GLY A 216 0.17 -3.84 -10.10
C GLY A 216 -1.01 -3.83 -9.14
N ASN A 217 -2.25 -3.89 -9.65
CA ASN A 217 -3.45 -3.96 -8.84
C ASN A 217 -3.50 -5.22 -7.94
N LEU A 218 -3.08 -6.38 -8.45
CA LEU A 218 -3.02 -7.60 -7.64
C LEU A 218 -2.03 -7.44 -6.49
N ALA A 219 -0.83 -6.92 -6.76
CA ALA A 219 0.17 -6.69 -5.74
C ALA A 219 -0.27 -5.61 -4.73
N GLU A 220 -0.90 -4.53 -5.20
CA GLU A 220 -1.48 -3.48 -4.35
C GLU A 220 -2.51 -4.07 -3.40
N ARG A 221 -3.45 -4.84 -3.94
CA ARG A 221 -4.50 -5.52 -3.18
C ARG A 221 -3.95 -6.52 -2.17
N SER A 222 -2.82 -7.16 -2.48
CA SER A 222 -2.16 -8.11 -1.58
C SER A 222 -1.54 -7.41 -0.37
N LEU A 223 -1.03 -6.19 -0.54
CA LEU A 223 -0.32 -5.44 0.51
C LEU A 223 -1.25 -4.52 1.31
N LEU A 224 -2.27 -3.94 0.67
CA LEU A 224 -3.16 -2.96 1.29
C LEU A 224 -3.75 -3.40 2.64
N PRO A 225 -4.15 -4.66 2.88
CA PRO A 225 -4.70 -5.10 4.17
C PRO A 225 -3.73 -4.98 5.36
N VAL A 226 -2.42 -4.96 5.11
CA VAL A 226 -1.39 -4.83 6.16
C VAL A 226 -0.76 -3.44 6.23
N VAL A 227 -1.07 -2.56 5.28
CA VAL A 227 -0.62 -1.17 5.28
C VAL A 227 -1.33 -0.42 6.41
N PRO A 228 -0.61 0.31 7.28
CA PRO A 228 -1.21 1.04 8.40
C PRO A 228 -2.20 2.11 7.91
N GLY A 229 -3.19 2.42 8.76
CA GLY A 229 -4.07 3.57 8.56
C GLY A 229 -3.32 4.90 8.68
N GLU A 230 -3.96 5.97 8.23
CA GLU A 230 -3.41 7.33 8.25
C GLU A 230 -3.12 7.82 9.68
N ASP A 231 -3.97 7.47 10.64
CA ASP A 231 -3.79 7.82 12.06
C ASP A 231 -2.48 7.29 12.66
N THR A 232 -1.97 6.17 12.14
CA THR A 232 -0.74 5.52 12.63
C THR A 232 0.47 5.92 11.79
N PHE A 233 0.27 6.11 10.48
CA PHE A 233 1.34 6.42 9.55
C PHE A 233 0.82 7.42 8.50
N PRO A 234 0.91 8.74 8.78
CA PRO A 234 0.24 9.81 8.02
C PRO A 234 0.99 10.15 6.72
N TYR A 235 1.39 9.13 5.98
CA TYR A 235 2.14 9.23 4.75
C TYR A 235 1.35 8.69 3.58
N THR A 236 1.48 9.38 2.45
CA THR A 236 1.22 8.78 1.15
C THR A 236 2.37 7.83 0.81
N ILE A 237 2.05 6.63 0.34
CA ILE A 237 3.01 5.57 0.07
C ILE A 237 2.90 5.18 -1.40
N ARG A 238 4.01 5.33 -2.13
CA ARG A 238 4.13 4.85 -3.50
C ARG A 238 5.16 3.73 -3.55
N VAL A 239 4.75 2.57 -4.01
CA VAL A 239 5.61 1.43 -4.32
C VAL A 239 5.78 1.35 -5.84
N VAL A 240 7.01 1.18 -6.31
CA VAL A 240 7.30 0.89 -7.72
C VAL A 240 8.06 -0.41 -7.79
N SER A 241 7.52 -1.40 -8.49
CA SER A 241 8.16 -2.68 -8.77
C SER A 241 8.63 -2.72 -10.22
N ASP A 242 9.94 -2.67 -10.41
CA ASP A 242 10.60 -2.86 -11.70
C ASP A 242 11.08 -4.30 -11.84
N ILE A 243 10.49 -5.04 -12.78
CA ILE A 243 10.88 -6.43 -13.02
C ILE A 243 12.16 -6.47 -13.85
N LEU A 244 13.21 -7.03 -13.29
CA LEU A 244 14.52 -7.13 -13.94
C LEU A 244 14.70 -8.45 -14.68
N GLU A 245 14.07 -9.52 -14.18
CA GLU A 245 14.07 -10.86 -14.76
C GLU A 245 12.69 -11.50 -14.54
N SER A 246 12.21 -12.32 -15.48
CA SER A 246 10.91 -12.98 -15.33
C SER A 246 10.88 -14.37 -15.97
N ASN A 247 10.86 -15.41 -15.14
CA ASN A 247 10.55 -16.78 -15.52
C ASN A 247 9.46 -17.42 -14.66
N GLY A 248 8.63 -16.62 -13.98
CA GLY A 248 7.52 -17.14 -13.18
C GLY A 248 7.00 -16.10 -12.21
N SER A 249 5.72 -15.77 -12.33
CA SER A 249 4.96 -14.83 -11.49
C SER A 249 5.76 -13.69 -10.85
N SER A 250 6.17 -12.76 -11.70
CA SER A 250 6.75 -11.49 -11.29
C SER A 250 5.81 -10.64 -10.43
N SER A 251 4.49 -10.81 -10.55
CA SER A 251 3.52 -10.16 -9.66
C SER A 251 3.65 -10.60 -8.20
N MET A 252 3.92 -11.88 -7.94
CA MET A 252 4.16 -12.35 -6.57
C MET A 252 5.54 -11.94 -6.05
N ALA A 253 6.54 -11.84 -6.93
CA ALA A 253 7.83 -11.23 -6.59
C ALA A 253 7.66 -9.75 -6.20
N SER A 254 6.77 -8.99 -6.86
CA SER A 254 6.43 -7.61 -6.48
C SER A 254 5.78 -7.51 -5.11
N VAL A 255 4.95 -8.48 -4.70
CA VAL A 255 4.40 -8.53 -3.34
C VAL A 255 5.53 -8.73 -2.32
N CYS A 256 6.38 -9.73 -2.53
CA CYS A 256 7.49 -10.02 -1.61
C CYS A 256 8.49 -8.85 -1.53
N GLY A 257 8.93 -8.31 -2.66
CA GLY A 257 9.81 -7.16 -2.73
C GLY A 257 9.15 -5.88 -2.19
N GLY A 258 7.85 -5.70 -2.41
CA GLY A 258 7.06 -4.59 -1.87
C GLY A 258 6.99 -4.62 -0.35
N THR A 259 6.72 -5.79 0.24
CA THR A 259 6.79 -5.98 1.70
C THR A 259 8.15 -5.55 2.24
N LEU A 260 9.25 -6.06 1.67
CA LEU A 260 10.61 -5.73 2.11
C LEU A 260 10.94 -4.25 1.94
N ALA A 261 10.58 -3.64 0.81
CA ALA A 261 10.82 -2.23 0.53
C ALA A 261 10.01 -1.29 1.45
N LEU A 262 8.78 -1.68 1.81
CA LEU A 262 7.95 -0.95 2.79
C LEU A 262 8.56 -1.04 4.20
N MET A 263 8.98 -2.24 4.62
CA MET A 263 9.65 -2.45 5.91
C MET A 263 10.99 -1.70 5.98
N ASP A 264 11.77 -1.70 4.89
CA ASP A 264 13.03 -0.96 4.76
C ASP A 264 12.79 0.57 4.81
N ALA A 265 11.66 1.04 4.29
CA ALA A 265 11.24 2.45 4.39
C ALA A 265 10.76 2.87 5.79
N GLY A 266 10.66 1.93 6.74
CA GLY A 266 10.14 2.17 8.08
C GLY A 266 8.62 2.26 8.15
N VAL A 267 7.90 1.72 7.16
CA VAL A 267 6.43 1.60 7.21
C VAL A 267 6.07 0.53 8.25
N PRO A 268 5.29 0.84 9.30
CA PRO A 268 4.90 -0.11 10.32
C PRO A 268 3.78 -1.02 9.81
N LEU A 269 4.13 -1.98 8.95
CA LEU A 269 3.20 -2.99 8.46
C LEU A 269 2.68 -3.84 9.62
N LYS A 270 1.39 -4.22 9.56
CA LYS A 270 0.77 -5.13 10.54
C LYS A 270 1.50 -6.47 10.60
N ALA A 271 1.85 -7.02 9.43
CA ALA A 271 2.59 -8.25 9.26
C ALA A 271 3.21 -8.30 7.85
N PRO A 272 4.32 -9.04 7.65
CA PRO A 272 4.90 -9.25 6.33
C PRO A 272 4.00 -10.15 5.47
N VAL A 273 3.89 -9.80 4.19
CA VAL A 273 3.09 -10.54 3.19
C VAL A 273 4.04 -11.16 2.15
N ALA A 274 3.82 -12.43 1.81
CA ALA A 274 4.47 -13.08 0.69
C ALA A 274 3.44 -13.60 -0.32
N GLY A 275 3.88 -13.77 -1.56
CA GLY A 275 3.10 -14.34 -2.64
C GLY A 275 3.74 -15.59 -3.24
N VAL A 276 2.93 -16.58 -3.55
CA VAL A 276 3.33 -17.78 -4.31
C VAL A 276 2.44 -17.95 -5.53
N ALA A 277 3.02 -18.42 -6.62
CA ALA A 277 2.29 -18.81 -7.82
C ALA A 277 2.27 -20.31 -7.93
N MET A 278 1.11 -20.83 -8.24
CA MET A 278 0.79 -22.24 -8.23
C MET A 278 0.18 -22.61 -9.57
N GLY A 279 0.37 -23.85 -9.97
CA GLY A 279 -0.23 -24.41 -11.18
C GLY A 279 -0.91 -25.73 -10.89
N LEU A 280 -1.78 -26.13 -11.80
CA LEU A 280 -2.40 -27.44 -11.83
C LEU A 280 -2.30 -27.98 -13.25
N ILE A 281 -1.93 -29.24 -13.37
CA ILE A 281 -2.12 -30.03 -14.59
C ILE A 281 -3.12 -31.13 -14.25
N LEU A 282 -4.18 -31.25 -15.03
CA LEU A 282 -5.30 -32.16 -14.85
C LEU A 282 -5.60 -32.84 -16.19
N ASP A 283 -5.55 -34.17 -16.20
CA ASP A 283 -6.14 -34.95 -17.28
C ASP A 283 -7.63 -35.12 -17.00
N GLU A 284 -8.48 -34.42 -17.77
CA GLU A 284 -9.94 -34.48 -17.64
C GLU A 284 -10.53 -35.87 -17.86
N THR A 285 -9.83 -36.75 -18.60
CA THR A 285 -10.31 -38.10 -18.92
C THR A 285 -10.03 -39.08 -17.78
N THR A 286 -8.84 -39.01 -17.19
CA THR A 286 -8.41 -39.95 -16.14
C THR A 286 -8.60 -39.40 -14.72
N GLY A 287 -8.77 -38.08 -14.56
CA GLY A 287 -8.81 -37.39 -13.28
C GLY A 287 -7.44 -37.27 -12.60
N ARG A 288 -6.37 -37.76 -13.24
CA ARG A 288 -5.00 -37.64 -12.73
C ARG A 288 -4.58 -36.17 -12.75
N HIS A 289 -4.00 -35.70 -11.66
CA HIS A 289 -3.56 -34.31 -11.56
C HIS A 289 -2.27 -34.15 -10.76
N ALA A 290 -1.62 -33.00 -10.96
CA ALA A 290 -0.46 -32.56 -10.21
C ALA A 290 -0.57 -31.07 -9.88
N VAL A 291 -0.38 -30.73 -8.60
CA VAL A 291 -0.30 -29.35 -8.12
C VAL A 291 1.16 -28.93 -8.08
N LEU A 292 1.50 -27.83 -8.76
CA LEU A 292 2.85 -27.33 -8.89
C LEU A 292 3.03 -26.05 -8.08
N SER A 293 4.02 -26.04 -7.19
CA SER A 293 4.47 -24.87 -6.44
C SER A 293 5.49 -24.07 -7.23
N ASP A 294 5.39 -22.75 -7.12
CA ASP A 294 6.29 -21.78 -7.73
C ASP A 294 6.53 -22.06 -9.22
N ILE A 295 5.45 -21.93 -9.99
CA ILE A 295 5.44 -22.27 -11.42
C ILE A 295 6.39 -21.41 -12.25
N ALA A 296 7.02 -22.06 -13.23
CA ALA A 296 7.79 -21.42 -14.28
C ALA A 296 6.89 -20.92 -15.42
N GLY A 297 7.42 -20.08 -16.31
CA GLY A 297 6.64 -19.52 -17.43
C GLY A 297 6.04 -20.57 -18.36
N ALA A 298 6.73 -21.70 -18.58
CA ALA A 298 6.19 -22.80 -19.38
C ALA A 298 5.03 -23.51 -18.67
N GLU A 299 5.15 -23.74 -17.36
CA GLU A 299 4.12 -24.40 -16.53
C GLU A 299 2.86 -23.53 -16.43
N ASP A 300 2.99 -22.20 -16.39
CA ASP A 300 1.88 -21.23 -16.48
C ASP A 300 1.17 -21.29 -17.85
N HIS A 301 1.95 -21.32 -18.93
CA HIS A 301 1.41 -21.27 -20.28
C HIS A 301 0.63 -22.54 -20.63
N TYR A 302 1.19 -23.71 -20.31
CA TYR A 302 0.65 -25.03 -20.69
C TYR A 302 -0.14 -25.72 -19.56
N GLY A 303 -0.15 -25.16 -18.35
CA GLY A 303 -0.97 -25.66 -17.25
C GLY A 303 -2.46 -25.37 -17.45
N ASP A 304 -3.29 -26.18 -16.79
CA ASP A 304 -4.75 -26.14 -16.87
C ASP A 304 -5.39 -25.11 -15.94
N MET A 305 -4.64 -24.73 -14.90
CA MET A 305 -4.99 -23.64 -14.02
C MET A 305 -3.71 -23.02 -13.47
N ASP A 306 -3.68 -21.69 -13.45
CA ASP A 306 -2.69 -20.92 -12.70
C ASP A 306 -3.40 -20.12 -11.62
N PHE A 307 -2.81 -20.10 -10.42
CA PHE A 307 -3.35 -19.28 -9.35
C PHE A 307 -2.24 -18.69 -8.48
N LYS A 308 -2.53 -17.53 -7.94
CA LYS A 308 -1.60 -16.69 -7.20
C LYS A 308 -2.21 -16.42 -5.85
N VAL A 309 -1.51 -16.83 -4.80
CA VAL A 309 -1.95 -16.68 -3.42
C VAL A 309 -0.97 -15.77 -2.72
N ALA A 310 -1.47 -14.66 -2.18
CA ALA A 310 -0.71 -13.75 -1.34
C ALA A 310 -1.34 -13.65 0.05
N GLY A 311 -0.50 -13.51 1.06
CA GLY A 311 -0.98 -13.48 2.44
C GLY A 311 0.14 -13.39 3.47
N THR A 312 -0.27 -13.25 4.71
CA THR A 312 0.59 -13.30 5.88
C THR A 312 0.70 -14.75 6.38
N ALA A 313 1.31 -14.94 7.55
CA ALA A 313 1.27 -16.22 8.24
C ALA A 313 -0.15 -16.58 8.74
N ASP A 314 -0.97 -15.57 9.01
CA ASP A 314 -2.28 -15.72 9.65
C ASP A 314 -3.41 -15.95 8.62
N GLY A 315 -3.23 -15.51 7.38
CA GLY A 315 -4.21 -15.78 6.33
C GLY A 315 -3.91 -15.12 4.98
N ILE A 316 -4.84 -15.31 4.05
CA ILE A 316 -4.80 -14.80 2.67
C ILE A 316 -5.21 -13.33 2.65
N THR A 317 -4.43 -12.51 1.95
CA THR A 317 -4.74 -11.11 1.64
C THR A 317 -5.20 -10.92 0.20
N ALA A 318 -4.78 -11.78 -0.73
CA ALA A 318 -5.30 -11.80 -2.09
C ALA A 318 -5.21 -13.19 -2.73
N LEU A 319 -6.16 -13.47 -3.62
CA LEU A 319 -6.21 -14.69 -4.42
C LEU A 319 -6.61 -14.33 -5.85
N GLN A 320 -5.83 -14.77 -6.82
CA GLN A 320 -6.18 -14.70 -8.24
C GLN A 320 -6.11 -16.11 -8.81
N MET A 321 -7.12 -16.54 -9.57
CA MET A 321 -7.14 -17.86 -10.22
C MET A 321 -7.65 -17.73 -11.64
N ASP A 322 -6.92 -18.30 -12.59
CA ASP A 322 -7.34 -18.49 -13.97
C ASP A 322 -7.39 -19.99 -14.27
N ILE A 323 -8.58 -20.45 -14.63
CA ILE A 323 -8.89 -21.86 -14.87
C ILE A 323 -9.23 -21.99 -16.35
N LYS A 324 -8.54 -22.89 -17.05
CA LYS A 324 -8.69 -23.14 -18.48
C LYS A 324 -9.55 -24.38 -18.80
N VAL A 325 -9.76 -25.26 -17.81
CA VAL A 325 -10.44 -26.56 -17.97
C VAL A 325 -11.63 -26.72 -17.02
N GLY A 326 -12.47 -27.72 -17.28
CA GLY A 326 -13.49 -28.16 -16.33
C GLY A 326 -12.92 -29.08 -15.24
N GLY A 327 -13.79 -29.60 -14.38
CA GLY A 327 -13.46 -30.76 -13.53
C GLY A 327 -12.62 -30.47 -12.28
N ILE A 328 -12.33 -29.21 -11.95
CA ILE A 328 -11.63 -28.86 -10.71
C ILE A 328 -12.60 -28.96 -9.52
N THR A 329 -12.36 -29.94 -8.64
CA THR A 329 -13.19 -30.20 -7.46
C THR A 329 -12.75 -29.35 -6.26
N ALA A 330 -13.62 -29.24 -5.26
CA ALA A 330 -13.29 -28.59 -3.98
C ALA A 330 -12.08 -29.23 -3.30
N ASP A 331 -11.96 -30.56 -3.36
CA ASP A 331 -10.82 -31.29 -2.79
C ASP A 331 -9.49 -30.92 -3.47
N ILE A 332 -9.49 -30.81 -4.81
CA ILE A 332 -8.30 -30.37 -5.56
C ILE A 332 -7.94 -28.92 -5.17
N MET A 333 -8.93 -28.04 -5.06
CA MET A 333 -8.69 -26.66 -4.61
C MET A 333 -8.13 -26.59 -3.19
N GLN A 334 -8.64 -27.43 -2.28
CA GLN A 334 -8.16 -27.49 -0.90
C GLN A 334 -6.70 -27.96 -0.84
N GLN A 335 -6.36 -29.03 -1.54
CA GLN A 335 -4.98 -29.49 -1.66
C GLN A 335 -4.08 -28.38 -2.22
N ALA A 336 -4.54 -27.71 -3.28
CA ALA A 336 -3.78 -26.67 -3.95
C ALA A 336 -3.52 -25.46 -3.04
N LEU A 337 -4.51 -25.03 -2.26
CA LEU A 337 -4.38 -23.93 -1.30
C LEU A 337 -3.50 -24.29 -0.10
N GLU A 338 -3.56 -25.53 0.40
CA GLU A 338 -2.68 -25.98 1.49
C GLU A 338 -1.22 -26.03 1.04
N GLN A 339 -0.95 -26.55 -0.17
CA GLN A 339 0.38 -26.51 -0.76
C GLN A 339 0.85 -25.06 -1.01
N ALA A 340 -0.05 -24.17 -1.43
CA ALA A 340 0.24 -22.75 -1.58
C ALA A 340 0.58 -22.09 -0.24
N LYS A 341 -0.11 -22.45 0.84
CA LYS A 341 0.18 -21.98 2.21
C LYS A 341 1.58 -22.40 2.64
N ALA A 342 1.95 -23.66 2.45
CA ALA A 342 3.30 -24.14 2.75
C ALA A 342 4.37 -23.35 1.96
N GLY A 343 4.16 -23.16 0.66
CA GLY A 343 5.05 -22.35 -0.18
C GLY A 343 5.15 -20.88 0.26
N ARG A 344 4.02 -20.27 0.60
CA ARG A 344 3.93 -18.89 1.11
C ARG A 344 4.71 -18.72 2.42
N LEU A 345 4.54 -19.65 3.37
CA LEU A 345 5.25 -19.64 4.65
C LEU A 345 6.76 -19.82 4.47
N HIS A 346 7.18 -20.69 3.55
CA HIS A 346 8.59 -20.86 3.20
C HIS A 346 9.21 -19.56 2.64
N ILE A 347 8.50 -18.87 1.75
CA ILE A 347 8.94 -17.58 1.21
C ILE A 347 9.02 -16.52 2.31
N LEU A 348 8.03 -16.45 3.20
CA LEU A 348 8.04 -15.54 4.35
C LEU A 348 9.25 -15.78 5.27
N GLU A 349 9.61 -17.02 5.52
CA GLU A 349 10.80 -17.37 6.31
C GLU A 349 12.08 -16.82 5.65
N ARG A 350 12.22 -16.99 4.33
CA ARG A 350 13.37 -16.44 3.59
C ARG A 350 13.42 -14.92 3.62
N MET A 351 12.28 -14.24 3.52
CA MET A 351 12.20 -12.78 3.64
C MET A 351 12.58 -12.31 5.05
N ARG A 352 12.08 -12.98 6.09
CA ARG A 352 12.37 -12.67 7.50
C ARG A 352 13.85 -12.83 7.84
N ALA A 353 14.54 -13.77 7.19
CA ALA A 353 15.98 -13.93 7.35
C ALA A 353 16.79 -12.70 6.87
N THR A 354 16.24 -11.90 5.94
CA THR A 354 16.85 -10.65 5.47
C THR A 354 16.42 -9.44 6.31
N LEU A 355 15.11 -9.30 6.58
CA LEU A 355 14.57 -8.20 7.38
C LEU A 355 13.40 -8.71 8.22
N GLN A 356 13.64 -8.89 9.52
CA GLN A 356 12.66 -9.49 10.43
C GLN A 356 11.49 -8.55 10.73
N ASP A 357 11.79 -7.29 11.04
CA ASP A 357 10.84 -6.26 11.45
C ASP A 357 11.05 -4.97 10.64
N PRO A 358 10.02 -4.12 10.47
CA PRO A 358 10.19 -2.80 9.87
C PRO A 358 11.27 -1.97 10.57
N ARG A 359 11.99 -1.15 9.81
CA ARG A 359 12.95 -0.21 10.42
C ARG A 359 12.22 0.74 11.36
N THR A 360 12.84 1.04 12.51
CA THR A 360 12.26 1.96 13.50
C THR A 360 12.28 3.42 13.04
N ASN A 361 13.24 3.78 12.18
CA ASN A 361 13.42 5.12 11.67
C ASN A 361 13.16 5.15 10.17
N ILE A 362 12.47 6.19 9.72
CA ILE A 362 12.29 6.50 8.31
C ILE A 362 13.59 7.10 7.74
N SER A 363 13.84 6.91 6.45
CA SER A 363 14.95 7.53 5.71
C SER A 363 15.07 9.04 5.97
N SER A 364 16.30 9.53 6.08
CA SER A 364 16.60 10.97 6.21
C SER A 364 16.23 11.78 4.97
N HIS A 365 15.99 11.12 3.84
CA HIS A 365 15.53 11.75 2.61
C HIS A 365 14.01 11.82 2.50
N ALA A 366 13.28 11.10 3.36
CA ALA A 366 11.84 11.19 3.43
C ALA A 366 11.40 12.44 4.20
N PRO A 367 10.22 13.00 3.88
CA PRO A 367 9.63 14.02 4.73
C PRO A 367 9.35 13.43 6.12
N ARG A 368 9.69 14.15 7.18
CA ARG A 368 9.22 13.85 8.54
C ARG A 368 7.92 14.60 8.74
N ILE A 369 6.87 13.87 9.09
CA ILE A 369 5.56 14.44 9.39
C ILE A 369 5.39 14.44 10.90
N VAL A 370 5.22 15.62 11.47
CA VAL A 370 4.87 15.81 12.88
C VAL A 370 3.41 16.23 12.93
N THR A 371 2.59 15.40 13.56
CA THR A 371 1.17 15.68 13.78
C THR A 371 0.98 16.32 15.13
N ILE A 372 0.35 17.49 15.16
CA ILE A 372 -0.09 18.18 16.38
C ILE A 372 -1.61 18.30 16.39
N GLN A 373 -2.21 18.26 17.58
CA GLN A 373 -3.65 18.44 17.75
C GLN A 373 -3.92 19.87 18.25
N ILE A 374 -4.76 20.59 17.53
CA ILE A 374 -5.22 21.93 17.92
C ILE A 374 -6.73 21.91 18.20
N PRO A 375 -7.25 22.87 18.99
CA PRO A 375 -8.69 23.03 19.17
C PRO A 375 -9.38 23.37 17.84
N VAL A 376 -10.54 22.76 17.57
CA VAL A 376 -11.28 22.92 16.30
C VAL A 376 -11.68 24.38 16.04
N ASP A 377 -11.96 25.15 17.09
CA ASP A 377 -12.26 26.59 17.00
C ASP A 377 -11.04 27.42 16.53
N LYS A 378 -9.83 26.90 16.71
CA LYS A 378 -8.55 27.55 16.37
C LYS A 378 -8.02 27.23 14.99
N ILE A 379 -8.65 26.32 14.25
CA ILE A 379 -8.30 26.02 12.85
C ILE A 379 -8.31 27.30 11.98
N ARG A 380 -9.30 28.19 12.21
CA ARG A 380 -9.42 29.46 11.48
C ARG A 380 -8.25 30.41 11.72
N ASP A 381 -7.66 30.39 12.91
CA ASP A 381 -6.56 31.26 13.28
C ASP A 381 -5.26 30.82 12.58
N VAL A 382 -5.05 29.50 12.45
CA VAL A 382 -3.90 28.90 11.75
C VAL A 382 -3.98 29.11 10.23
N ILE A 383 -5.15 28.89 9.63
CA ILE A 383 -5.36 29.11 8.19
C ILE A 383 -5.30 30.61 7.86
N GLY A 384 -6.00 31.42 8.67
CA GLY A 384 -6.16 32.85 8.47
C GLY A 384 -7.05 33.22 7.28
N PRO A 385 -7.36 34.52 7.09
CA PRO A 385 -8.24 34.98 6.01
C PRO A 385 -7.71 34.60 4.62
N GLY A 386 -8.42 33.72 3.92
CA GLY A 386 -8.04 33.22 2.58
C GLY A 386 -6.76 32.40 2.56
N GLY A 387 -6.37 31.78 3.68
CA GLY A 387 -5.14 30.98 3.78
C GLY A 387 -3.85 31.80 3.88
N LYS A 388 -3.93 33.10 4.18
CA LYS A 388 -2.74 33.97 4.23
C LYS A 388 -1.76 33.58 5.34
N THR A 389 -2.26 33.22 6.52
CA THR A 389 -1.41 32.89 7.68
C THR A 389 -0.64 31.60 7.41
N ILE A 390 -1.34 30.53 7.04
CA ILE A 390 -0.70 29.24 6.72
C ILE A 390 0.31 29.36 5.57
N ARG A 391 0.00 30.11 4.51
CA ARG A 391 0.95 30.39 3.41
C ARG A 391 2.18 31.14 3.89
N SER A 392 2.04 32.09 4.80
CA SER A 392 3.18 32.81 5.38
C SER A 392 4.07 31.90 6.23
N ILE A 393 3.48 30.96 6.98
CA ILE A 393 4.26 29.97 7.75
C ILE A 393 5.03 29.07 6.78
N ILE A 394 4.37 28.53 5.76
CA ILE A 394 4.97 27.70 4.71
C ILE A 394 6.11 28.44 4.01
N GLU A 395 5.93 29.70 3.62
CA GLU A 395 6.95 30.50 2.92
C GLU A 395 8.17 30.80 3.82
N ARG A 396 7.94 31.07 5.11
CA ARG A 396 9.02 31.38 6.07
C ARG A 396 9.82 30.17 6.50
N THR A 397 9.19 29.00 6.55
CA THR A 397 9.81 27.78 7.11
C THR A 397 10.15 26.74 6.04
N GLY A 398 9.59 26.84 4.85
CA GLY A 398 9.78 25.88 3.76
C GLY A 398 9.15 24.51 4.01
N VAL A 399 8.29 24.39 5.04
CA VAL A 399 7.59 23.14 5.37
C VAL A 399 6.27 23.05 4.61
N LYS A 400 5.73 21.85 4.46
CA LYS A 400 4.33 21.68 4.07
C LYS A 400 3.47 21.54 5.32
N ILE A 401 2.29 22.16 5.32
CA ILE A 401 1.34 22.10 6.41
C ILE A 401 0.00 21.69 5.84
N ASP A 402 -0.58 20.64 6.40
CA ASP A 402 -1.91 20.16 6.09
C ASP A 402 -2.77 20.21 7.36
N VAL A 403 -4.00 20.71 7.23
CA VAL A 403 -4.88 21.01 8.37
C VAL A 403 -6.22 20.33 8.14
N GLU A 404 -6.54 19.38 9.02
CA GLU A 404 -7.78 18.62 9.00
C GLU A 404 -8.90 19.34 9.75
N ASP A 405 -10.14 19.07 9.35
CA ASP A 405 -11.35 19.64 9.96
C ASP A 405 -11.56 19.18 11.43
N ASP A 406 -10.90 18.10 11.84
CA ASP A 406 -10.92 17.59 13.22
C ASP A 406 -9.87 18.25 14.14
N GLY A 407 -9.09 19.21 13.61
CA GLY A 407 -8.06 19.93 14.33
C GLY A 407 -6.69 19.25 14.33
N ARG A 408 -6.47 18.19 13.55
CA ARG A 408 -5.11 17.68 13.32
C ARG A 408 -4.36 18.56 12.33
N VAL A 409 -3.10 18.87 12.66
CA VAL A 409 -2.20 19.63 11.79
C VAL A 409 -0.95 18.79 11.53
N ASN A 410 -0.74 18.43 10.28
CA ASN A 410 0.41 17.66 9.82
C ASN A 410 1.47 18.60 9.26
N VAL A 411 2.61 18.72 9.93
CA VAL A 411 3.76 19.53 9.49
C VAL A 411 4.80 18.60 8.90
N ALA A 412 5.05 18.72 7.59
CA ALA A 412 5.97 17.87 6.85
C ALA A 412 7.24 18.65 6.42
N SER A 413 8.42 18.14 6.80
CA SER A 413 9.71 18.69 6.35
C SER A 413 10.81 17.63 6.34
N SER A 414 11.81 17.78 5.48
CA SER A 414 13.04 16.98 5.53
C SER A 414 14.05 17.50 6.57
N ASP A 415 13.85 18.73 7.09
CA ASP A 415 14.69 19.37 8.11
C ASP A 415 13.92 19.55 9.42
N ASP A 416 14.42 18.92 10.48
CA ASP A 416 13.81 18.95 11.82
C ASP A 416 13.74 20.37 12.40
N ALA A 417 14.77 21.19 12.12
CA ALA A 417 14.80 22.57 12.60
C ALA A 417 13.71 23.44 11.96
N SER A 418 13.39 23.18 10.71
CA SER A 418 12.33 23.87 9.97
C SER A 418 10.94 23.42 10.42
N ALA A 419 10.76 22.11 10.66
CA ALA A 419 9.53 21.56 11.25
C ALA A 419 9.23 22.17 12.63
N GLN A 420 10.23 22.21 13.52
CA GLN A 420 10.03 22.71 14.88
C GLN A 420 9.71 24.20 14.91
N LYS A 421 10.30 25.00 14.02
CA LYS A 421 9.93 26.41 13.86
C LYS A 421 8.46 26.58 13.45
N ALA A 422 7.99 25.77 12.52
CA ALA A 422 6.60 25.84 12.08
C ALA A 422 5.63 25.42 13.21
N ILE A 423 5.96 24.34 13.94
CA ILE A 423 5.19 23.90 15.09
C ILE A 423 5.12 24.99 16.16
N SER A 424 6.24 25.61 16.53
CA SER A 424 6.23 26.70 17.52
C SER A 424 5.35 27.88 17.10
N ILE A 425 5.35 28.23 15.81
CA ILE A 425 4.46 29.30 15.30
C ILE A 425 2.99 28.88 15.42
N ILE A 426 2.66 27.62 15.10
CA ILE A 426 1.28 27.12 15.20
C ILE A 426 0.85 27.04 16.67
N GLU A 427 1.71 26.58 17.57
CA GLU A 427 1.46 26.54 19.01
C GLU A 427 1.26 27.96 19.58
N GLU A 428 2.05 28.95 19.15
CA GLU A 428 1.86 30.36 19.55
C GLU A 428 0.52 30.92 19.08
N LEU A 429 0.07 30.58 17.87
CA LEU A 429 -1.22 31.02 17.30
C LEU A 429 -2.42 30.31 17.95
N THR A 430 -2.24 29.05 18.35
CA THR A 430 -3.29 28.22 18.94
C THR A 430 -3.26 28.18 20.46
N ALA A 431 -2.28 28.85 21.08
CA ALA A 431 -2.15 28.97 22.51
C ALA A 431 -3.44 29.54 23.10
N THR A 432 -3.97 28.83 24.09
CA THR A 432 -5.09 29.32 24.90
C THR A 432 -4.56 29.81 26.24
N PRO A 433 -5.09 30.92 26.77
CA PRO A 433 -4.67 31.42 28.07
C PRO A 433 -5.17 30.48 29.17
N GLU A 434 -4.23 29.86 29.88
CA GLU A 434 -4.50 28.94 30.98
C GLU A 434 -4.79 29.72 32.27
N LEU A 435 -5.81 29.28 33.01
CA LEU A 435 -6.13 29.84 34.31
C LEU A 435 -4.92 29.73 35.26
N ASN A 436 -4.58 30.82 35.94
CA ASN A 436 -3.45 30.97 36.84
C ASN A 436 -2.04 30.99 36.21
N LYS A 437 -1.91 30.99 34.88
CA LYS A 437 -0.62 31.18 34.22
C LYS A 437 -0.29 32.67 34.08
N SER A 438 1.00 32.99 34.13
CA SER A 438 1.51 34.35 34.01
C SER A 438 2.03 34.58 32.60
N TYR A 439 1.62 35.68 31.99
CA TYR A 439 1.99 36.07 30.63
C TYR A 439 2.62 37.45 30.65
N LEU A 440 3.58 37.69 29.76
CA LEU A 440 4.14 39.01 29.49
C LEU A 440 3.32 39.64 28.36
N GLY A 441 2.30 40.40 28.70
CA GLY A 441 1.37 40.98 27.74
C GLY A 441 1.69 42.42 27.39
N THR A 442 1.22 42.90 26.23
CA THR A 442 1.39 44.29 25.79
C THR A 442 0.08 45.06 25.96
N VAL A 443 0.13 46.25 26.56
CA VAL A 443 -1.05 47.10 26.74
C VAL A 443 -1.49 47.64 25.38
N GLN A 444 -2.65 47.18 24.88
CA GLN A 444 -3.20 47.63 23.60
C GLN A 444 -4.02 48.92 23.75
N ARG A 445 -4.84 49.00 24.80
CA ARG A 445 -5.74 50.14 25.02
C ARG A 445 -6.06 50.34 26.48
N ILE A 446 -6.05 51.59 26.92
CA ILE A 446 -6.42 51.96 28.29
C ILE A 446 -7.84 52.54 28.31
N THR A 447 -8.64 52.16 29.30
CA THR A 447 -9.98 52.71 29.58
C THR A 447 -10.09 53.15 31.04
N ASP A 448 -11.17 53.88 31.37
CA ASP A 448 -11.37 54.43 32.72
C ASP A 448 -11.51 53.35 33.81
N PHE A 449 -11.86 52.12 33.43
CA PHE A 449 -12.10 51.00 34.34
C PHE A 449 -11.00 49.92 34.29
N GLY A 450 -9.99 50.06 33.43
CA GLY A 450 -8.91 49.09 33.31
C GLY A 450 -8.07 49.24 32.04
N ALA A 451 -7.27 48.22 31.74
CA ALA A 451 -6.48 48.15 30.51
C ALA A 451 -6.74 46.83 29.78
N PHE A 452 -6.83 46.89 28.46
CA PHE A 452 -6.81 45.70 27.60
C PHE A 452 -5.36 45.36 27.32
N VAL A 453 -4.95 44.17 27.76
CA VAL A 453 -3.59 43.66 27.61
C VAL A 453 -3.66 42.43 26.72
N GLU A 454 -2.95 42.48 25.59
CA GLU A 454 -2.79 41.34 24.70
C GLU A 454 -1.79 40.38 25.34
N VAL A 455 -2.25 39.19 25.73
CA VAL A 455 -1.44 38.18 26.43
C VAL A 455 -0.91 37.09 25.49
N LEU A 456 -1.63 36.86 24.38
CA LEU A 456 -1.28 35.97 23.29
C LEU A 456 -1.74 36.64 21.98
N PRO A 457 -1.16 36.31 20.82
CA PRO A 457 -1.52 36.96 19.55
C PRO A 457 -3.03 36.94 19.29
N GLY A 458 -3.66 38.12 19.23
CA GLY A 458 -5.10 38.27 19.00
C GLY A 458 -6.01 37.94 20.21
N VAL A 459 -5.44 37.73 21.40
CA VAL A 459 -6.17 37.41 22.63
C VAL A 459 -5.98 38.49 23.69
N ASP A 460 -7.02 39.31 23.86
CA ASP A 460 -7.05 40.40 24.83
C ASP A 460 -7.66 39.94 26.17
N GLY A 461 -6.97 40.26 27.27
CA GLY A 461 -7.52 40.16 28.61
C GLY A 461 -7.76 41.54 29.23
N LEU A 462 -8.82 41.64 30.05
CA LEU A 462 -9.11 42.86 30.80
C LEU A 462 -8.36 42.84 32.14
N LEU A 463 -7.42 43.75 32.30
CA LEU A 463 -6.82 44.10 33.58
C LEU A 463 -7.66 45.20 34.24
N HIS A 464 -8.55 44.81 35.15
CA HIS A 464 -9.41 45.76 35.85
C HIS A 464 -8.61 46.64 36.81
N VAL A 465 -9.02 47.90 37.02
CA VAL A 465 -8.32 48.87 37.88
C VAL A 465 -8.02 48.35 39.31
N SER A 466 -8.89 47.49 39.84
CA SER A 466 -8.71 46.88 41.18
C SER A 466 -7.61 45.81 41.24
N GLU A 467 -7.15 45.32 40.09
CA GLU A 467 -6.20 44.21 39.95
C GLU A 467 -4.82 44.68 39.45
N ILE A 468 -4.59 46.00 39.34
CA ILE A 468 -3.33 46.60 38.89
C ILE A 468 -2.27 46.60 40.00
N ALA A 469 -2.63 47.04 41.21
CA ALA A 469 -1.72 47.20 42.34
C ALA A 469 -2.40 46.93 43.70
N HIS A 470 -1.61 46.77 44.77
CA HIS A 470 -2.14 46.56 46.13
C HIS A 470 -2.72 47.84 46.77
N TYR A 471 -2.39 49.03 46.24
CA TYR A 471 -2.94 50.33 46.64
C TYR A 471 -4.05 50.80 45.70
N ARG A 472 -4.82 51.79 46.15
CA ARG A 472 -5.92 52.36 45.37
C ARG A 472 -5.36 53.26 44.25
N VAL A 473 -5.38 52.74 43.03
CA VAL A 473 -5.05 53.48 41.80
C VAL A 473 -6.16 54.49 41.52
N LYS A 474 -5.80 55.76 41.30
CA LYS A 474 -6.76 56.84 40.98
C LYS A 474 -7.07 56.89 39.49
N GLU A 475 -6.04 56.83 38.63
CA GLU A 475 -6.18 56.73 37.19
C GLU A 475 -5.31 55.60 36.64
N VAL A 476 -5.84 54.81 35.70
CA VAL A 476 -5.12 53.67 35.10
C VAL A 476 -3.86 54.12 34.35
N ARG A 477 -3.88 55.36 33.82
CA ARG A 477 -2.79 55.98 33.07
C ARG A 477 -1.56 56.32 33.92
N ASP A 478 -1.70 56.35 35.24
CA ASP A 478 -0.58 56.61 36.15
C ASP A 478 0.34 55.38 36.26
N GLU A 479 -0.19 54.19 35.95
CA GLU A 479 0.47 52.89 36.20
C GLU A 479 0.78 52.10 34.94
N LEU A 480 0.14 52.42 33.82
CA LEU A 480 0.23 51.70 32.56
C LEU A 480 0.28 52.69 31.40
N GLN A 481 1.14 52.43 30.43
CA GLN A 481 1.18 53.15 29.15
C GLN A 481 0.77 52.23 28.00
N GLU A 482 0.12 52.80 26.98
CA GLU A 482 -0.17 52.05 25.74
C GLU A 482 1.15 51.64 25.07
N GLY A 483 1.26 50.37 24.68
CA GLY A 483 2.49 49.75 24.17
C GLY A 483 3.44 49.22 25.24
N GLU A 484 3.17 49.41 26.54
CA GLU A 484 3.99 48.89 27.62
C GLU A 484 3.84 47.36 27.76
N LYS A 485 4.95 46.65 28.02
CA LYS A 485 4.96 45.22 28.33
C LYS A 485 4.83 44.99 29.83
N VAL A 486 3.77 44.33 30.26
CA VAL A 486 3.45 44.09 31.68
C VAL A 486 3.21 42.61 31.97
N LEU A 487 3.76 42.13 33.10
CA LEU A 487 3.55 40.76 33.56
C LEU A 487 2.19 40.65 34.26
N VAL A 488 1.32 39.78 33.76
CA VAL A 488 -0.07 39.65 34.21
C VAL A 488 -0.45 38.17 34.36
N LYS A 489 -1.21 37.85 35.41
CA LYS A 489 -1.72 36.49 35.67
C LYS A 489 -3.18 36.38 35.26
N VAL A 490 -3.53 35.29 34.57
CA VAL A 490 -4.94 34.99 34.25
C VAL A 490 -5.65 34.53 35.52
N ILE A 491 -6.66 35.27 35.97
CA ILE A 491 -7.41 34.97 37.19
C ILE A 491 -8.77 34.33 36.93
N ASN A 492 -9.33 34.54 35.74
CA ASN A 492 -10.62 33.96 35.35
C ASN A 492 -10.73 33.91 33.82
N VAL A 493 -11.31 32.84 33.31
CA VAL A 493 -11.72 32.69 31.91
C VAL A 493 -13.23 32.40 31.93
N ASP A 494 -14.02 33.37 31.49
CA ASP A 494 -15.48 33.29 31.45
C ASP A 494 -15.92 32.36 30.29
N PRO A 495 -17.05 31.61 30.36
CA PRO A 495 -17.53 30.76 29.27
C PRO A 495 -17.85 31.51 27.96
N SER A 496 -17.94 32.85 28.03
CA SER A 496 -18.10 33.74 26.87
C SER A 496 -16.76 34.14 26.20
N GLY A 497 -15.63 33.59 26.65
CA GLY A 497 -14.29 33.88 26.12
C GLY A 497 -13.63 35.13 26.71
N LYS A 498 -14.25 35.79 27.70
CA LYS A 498 -13.68 36.99 28.36
C LYS A 498 -12.64 36.59 29.40
N ILE A 499 -11.42 37.09 29.25
CA ILE A 499 -10.30 36.78 30.14
C ILE A 499 -10.10 37.94 31.12
N ARG A 500 -10.02 37.63 32.41
CA ARG A 500 -9.67 38.59 33.46
C ARG A 500 -8.23 38.39 33.88
N LEU A 501 -7.49 39.49 33.94
CA LEU A 501 -6.08 39.53 34.28
C LEU A 501 -5.85 40.21 35.63
N SER A 502 -4.80 39.82 36.33
CA SER A 502 -4.33 40.48 37.56
C SER A 502 -2.82 40.64 37.57
N ARG A 503 -2.37 41.87 37.80
CA ARG A 503 -0.96 42.21 38.08
C ARG A 503 -0.70 42.13 39.59
N LYS A 504 -1.70 42.47 40.40
CA LYS A 504 -1.69 42.35 41.87
C LYS A 504 -1.37 40.95 42.37
N ALA A 505 -1.82 39.91 41.67
CA ALA A 505 -1.53 38.52 42.01
C ALA A 505 -0.05 38.12 41.86
N LEU A 506 0.77 38.95 41.19
CA LEU A 506 2.20 38.74 40.96
C LEU A 506 3.10 39.71 41.73
N LEU A 507 2.50 40.76 42.31
CA LEU A 507 3.21 41.72 43.15
C LEU A 507 3.27 41.17 44.58
N ASP A 508 4.48 41.10 45.16
CA ASP A 508 4.65 40.72 46.56
C ASP A 508 3.78 41.61 47.45
N ARG A 509 3.06 40.96 48.38
CA ARG A 509 2.22 41.67 49.35
C ARG A 509 3.10 42.65 50.12
N PRO A 510 2.82 43.97 50.11
CA PRO A 510 3.50 44.87 51.03
C PRO A 510 3.20 44.40 52.46
N ALA A 511 4.26 44.20 53.24
CA ALA A 511 4.16 43.78 54.63
C ALA A 511 3.47 44.88 55.45
N GLY A 512 2.17 44.71 55.71
CA GLY A 512 1.45 45.53 56.70
C GLY A 512 0.00 45.83 56.33
N GLY A 513 -0.91 45.26 57.12
CA GLY A 513 -2.32 45.69 57.23
C GLY A 513 -3.34 44.70 56.68
N ASP A 514 -3.80 43.74 57.46
CA ASP A 514 -4.84 43.99 58.48
C ASP A 514 -5.13 42.69 59.26
N GLN A 515 -4.94 42.75 60.58
CA GLN A 515 -5.44 41.74 61.50
C GLN A 515 -6.90 42.08 61.80
N ASN A 516 -7.82 41.40 61.11
CA ASN A 516 -9.17 41.26 61.64
C ASN A 516 -9.77 39.92 61.21
N ALA A 517 -9.15 38.85 61.71
CA ALA A 517 -9.80 37.57 61.85
C ALA A 517 -10.67 37.61 63.11
N GLY A 518 -11.98 37.73 62.93
CA GLY A 518 -12.90 37.74 64.06
C GLY A 518 -14.35 37.70 63.64
N ASN A 519 -14.89 36.48 63.60
CA ASN A 519 -16.30 36.17 63.83
C ASN A 519 -17.24 36.14 62.60
N ARG A 520 -17.25 35.00 61.88
CA ARG A 520 -18.47 34.52 61.21
C ARG A 520 -18.74 33.04 61.54
N ARG A 521 -19.77 32.91 62.37
CA ARG A 521 -20.48 31.72 62.83
C ARG A 521 -20.71 30.66 61.76
N ASP A 522 -20.48 29.42 62.17
CA ASP A 522 -21.03 28.20 61.56
C ASP A 522 -22.54 28.33 61.32
N ARG A 523 -22.95 28.04 60.08
CA ARG A 523 -24.33 27.63 59.76
C ARG A 523 -24.27 26.24 59.16
N GLN A 524 -24.91 25.30 59.87
CA GLN A 524 -25.22 23.96 59.41
C GLN A 524 -25.96 23.95 58.05
N PRO A 525 -25.86 22.86 57.28
CA PRO A 525 -26.64 22.68 56.06
C PRO A 525 -28.06 22.22 56.39
N VAL A 526 -29.06 22.84 55.76
CA VAL A 526 -30.44 22.34 55.74
C VAL A 526 -30.59 21.43 54.53
N LYS A 527 -31.10 20.22 54.77
CA LYS A 527 -31.60 19.27 53.78
C LYS A 527 -32.82 19.84 53.05
N SER A 528 -32.81 19.76 51.72
CA SER A 528 -33.86 19.16 50.87
C SER A 528 -33.40 19.20 49.42
#